data_AF-A0AA40AHW7-F1
#
_entry.id   AF-A0AA40AHW7-F1
#
_cell.length_a   1.000
_cell.length_b   1.000
_cell.length_c   1.000
_cell.angle_alpha   90.00
_cell.angle_beta   90.00
_cell.angle_gamma   90.00
#
_symmetry.space_group_name_H-M   'P 1'
#
loop_
_entity.id
_entity.type
_entity.pdbx_description
1 polymer ?
#
loop_
_entity_poly.entity_id
_entity_poly.type
_entity_poly.pdbx_seq_one_letter_code
_entity_poly.pdbx_strand_id
1 'polypeptide(L)'
;MVMAPTDKERNKVIQEKKMSLSGQDLYRDVLPGEFATYIDYTRSLGFDDVPDYSYLRKLFRHLFVSEGFKYDKVFNWTEKRFNEIYAEVRQSAPLPHTAIPITTPTISISNCRTLA
;
A
#
# COMPACT_ATOMS: atom_id res chain seq x y z
N MET A 1 2.94 24.22 -6.73
CA MET A 1 1.55 24.64 -6.47
C MET A 1 0.96 25.15 -7.77
N VAL A 2 -0.15 24.60 -8.26
CA VAL A 2 -0.76 25.04 -9.54
C VAL A 2 -1.53 26.34 -9.27
N MET A 3 -1.01 27.47 -9.76
CA MET A 3 -1.70 28.76 -9.69
C MET A 3 -2.51 28.92 -10.97
N ALA A 4 -3.84 28.89 -10.84
CA ALA A 4 -4.76 29.19 -11.93
C ALA A 4 -5.71 30.32 -11.47
N PRO A 5 -6.03 31.30 -12.34
CA PRO A 5 -6.79 32.49 -11.96
C PRO A 5 -8.22 32.20 -11.50
N THR A 6 -8.80 31.10 -11.99
CA THR A 6 -10.16 30.67 -11.67
C THR A 6 -10.23 29.18 -11.33
N ASP A 7 -11.24 28.77 -10.56
CA ASP A 7 -11.46 27.35 -10.24
C ASP A 7 -11.65 26.49 -11.49
N LYS A 8 -12.24 27.07 -12.55
CA LYS A 8 -12.42 26.40 -13.84
C LYS A 8 -11.09 26.13 -14.54
N GLU A 9 -10.17 27.09 -14.57
CA GLU A 9 -8.83 26.89 -15.12
C GLU A 9 -8.00 25.94 -14.24
N ARG A 10 -8.16 26.01 -12.92
CA ARG A 10 -7.50 25.05 -12.01
C ARG A 10 -7.95 23.63 -12.33
N ASN A 11 -9.26 23.41 -12.47
CA ASN A 11 -9.82 22.10 -12.79
C ASN A 11 -9.38 21.62 -14.18
N LYS A 12 -9.29 22.52 -15.16
CA LYS A 12 -8.76 22.21 -16.49
C LYS A 12 -7.31 21.76 -16.45
N VAL A 13 -6.44 22.50 -15.75
CA VAL A 13 -5.02 22.13 -15.59
C VAL A 13 -4.87 20.81 -14.82
N ILE A 14 -5.71 20.56 -13.82
CA ILE A 14 -5.73 19.28 -13.10
C ILE A 14 -6.18 18.14 -14.02
N GLN A 15 -7.22 18.35 -14.82
CA GLN A 15 -7.72 17.37 -15.78
C GLN A 15 -6.66 17.03 -16.83
N GLU A 16 -6.01 18.04 -17.41
CA GLU A 16 -4.94 17.87 -18.37
C GLU A 16 -3.78 17.07 -17.78
N LYS A 17 -3.35 17.40 -16.56
CA LYS A 17 -2.32 16.62 -15.84
C LYS A 17 -2.76 15.19 -15.54
N LYS A 18 -4.02 14.97 -15.19
CA LYS A 18 -4.55 13.61 -14.95
C LYS A 18 -4.59 12.77 -16.23
N MET A 19 -4.88 13.40 -17.37
CA MET A 19 -4.90 12.77 -18.70
C MET A 19 -3.50 12.49 -19.24
N SER A 20 -2.52 13.36 -18.97
CA SER A 20 -1.15 13.22 -19.48
C SER A 20 -0.33 12.14 -18.77
N LEU A 21 -0.75 11.71 -17.59
CA LEU A 21 -0.04 10.71 -16.80
C LEU A 21 -0.56 9.30 -17.15
N SER A 22 0.20 8.54 -17.94
CA SER A 22 -0.05 7.09 -18.13
C SER A 22 0.25 6.33 -16.82
N GLY A 23 -0.34 5.14 -16.61
CA GLY A 23 -0.08 4.34 -15.40
C GLY A 23 1.40 4.03 -15.19
N GLN A 24 2.16 3.92 -16.28
CA GLN A 24 3.61 3.72 -16.32
C GLN A 24 4.41 4.98 -15.99
N ASP A 25 3.95 6.16 -16.41
CA ASP A 25 4.69 7.42 -16.21
C ASP A 25 4.44 8.06 -14.83
N LEU A 26 3.37 7.66 -14.15
CA LEU A 26 3.04 8.16 -12.82
C LEU A 26 4.08 7.74 -11.77
N TYR A 27 4.68 6.54 -11.91
CA TYR A 27 5.54 5.94 -10.88
C TYR A 27 6.59 4.96 -11.41
N ARG A 28 7.14 5.21 -12.61
CA ARG A 28 8.30 4.47 -13.11
C ARG A 28 9.35 4.45 -11.99
N ASP A 29 9.65 3.26 -11.47
CA ASP A 29 10.66 2.96 -10.43
C ASP A 29 10.29 3.16 -8.95
N VAL A 30 9.09 3.66 -8.61
CA VAL A 30 8.68 3.88 -7.18
C VAL A 30 7.57 2.94 -6.73
N LEU A 31 6.63 2.60 -7.62
CA LEU A 31 5.52 1.70 -7.29
C LEU A 31 5.66 0.35 -8.01
N PRO A 32 5.21 -0.74 -7.36
CA PRO A 32 5.07 -2.04 -8.01
C PRO A 32 4.20 -1.99 -9.27
N GLY A 33 4.51 -2.83 -10.26
CA GLY A 33 3.86 -2.83 -11.58
C GLY A 33 2.35 -3.08 -11.53
N GLU A 34 1.88 -3.77 -10.49
CA GLU A 34 0.47 -4.02 -10.21
C GLU A 34 -0.35 -2.73 -10.08
N PHE A 35 0.24 -1.64 -9.59
CA PHE A 35 -0.44 -0.34 -9.53
C PHE A 35 -0.72 0.23 -10.92
N ALA A 36 0.23 0.08 -11.86
CA ALA A 36 0.02 0.48 -13.24
C ALA A 36 -1.07 -0.39 -13.89
N THR A 37 -1.02 -1.70 -13.69
CA THR A 37 -2.06 -2.64 -14.17
C THR A 37 -3.45 -2.27 -13.64
N TYR A 38 -3.56 -1.89 -12.37
CA TYR A 38 -4.82 -1.43 -11.78
C TYR A 38 -5.33 -0.15 -12.45
N ILE A 39 -4.46 0.87 -12.60
CA ILE A 39 -4.83 2.15 -13.21
C ILE A 39 -5.28 1.95 -14.65
N ASP A 40 -4.51 1.19 -15.44
CA ASP A 40 -4.82 0.92 -16.84
C ASP A 40 -6.13 0.14 -16.96
N TYR A 41 -6.38 -0.86 -16.09
CA TYR A 41 -7.66 -1.56 -16.01
C TYR A 41 -8.82 -0.58 -15.77
N THR A 42 -8.73 0.26 -14.74
CA THR A 42 -9.82 1.21 -14.41
C THR A 42 -10.10 2.22 -15.51
N ARG A 43 -9.10 2.58 -16.32
CA ARG A 43 -9.26 3.47 -17.49
C ARG A 43 -9.84 2.76 -18.71
N SER A 44 -9.67 1.45 -18.80
CA SER A 44 -10.18 0.64 -19.92
C SER A 44 -11.66 0.26 -19.79
N LEU A 45 -12.26 0.44 -18.61
CA LEU A 45 -13.67 0.12 -18.38
C LEU A 45 -14.59 1.06 -19.17
N GLY A 46 -15.56 0.46 -19.85
CA GLY A 46 -16.70 1.17 -20.41
C GLY A 46 -17.63 1.73 -19.34
N PHE A 47 -18.54 2.61 -19.75
CA PHE A 47 -19.47 3.27 -18.83
C PHE A 47 -20.42 2.29 -18.12
N ASP A 48 -20.88 1.26 -18.82
CA ASP A 48 -21.81 0.24 -18.30
C ASP A 48 -21.10 -1.05 -17.87
N ASP A 49 -19.77 -1.10 -17.94
CA ASP A 49 -19.00 -2.30 -17.59
C ASP A 49 -18.99 -2.51 -16.07
N VAL A 50 -19.18 -3.77 -15.66
CA VAL A 50 -19.05 -4.16 -14.26
C VAL A 50 -17.59 -4.51 -13.97
N PRO A 51 -16.90 -3.80 -13.06
CA PRO A 51 -15.52 -4.12 -12.72
C PRO A 51 -15.39 -5.51 -12.08
N ASP A 52 -14.37 -6.26 -12.48
CA ASP A 52 -13.97 -7.49 -11.79
C ASP A 52 -13.19 -7.14 -10.51
N TYR A 53 -13.94 -6.84 -9.46
CA TYR A 53 -13.38 -6.58 -8.13
C TYR A 53 -12.61 -7.78 -7.56
N SER A 54 -12.92 -9.01 -7.99
CA SER A 54 -12.22 -10.19 -7.52
C SER A 54 -10.80 -10.24 -8.08
N TYR A 55 -10.64 -9.94 -9.36
CA TYR A 55 -9.33 -9.76 -10.00
C TYR A 55 -8.52 -8.64 -9.34
N LEU A 56 -9.10 -7.45 -9.19
CA LEU A 56 -8.39 -6.29 -8.61
C LEU A 56 -7.92 -6.55 -7.17
N ARG A 57 -8.74 -7.23 -6.36
CA ARG A 57 -8.33 -7.62 -4.99
C ARG A 57 -7.25 -8.70 -4.99
N LYS A 58 -7.27 -9.64 -5.94
CA LYS A 58 -6.24 -10.68 -6.07
C LYS A 58 -4.89 -10.05 -6.43
N LEU A 59 -4.88 -9.07 -7.33
CA LEU A 59 -3.69 -8.35 -7.77
C LEU A 59 -2.89 -7.79 -6.56
N PHE A 60 -3.54 -6.98 -5.71
CA PHE A 60 -2.87 -6.42 -4.54
C PHE A 60 -2.57 -7.45 -3.45
N ARG A 61 -3.40 -8.49 -3.31
CA ARG A 61 -3.11 -9.57 -2.35
C ARG A 61 -1.86 -10.35 -2.74
N HIS A 62 -1.66 -10.63 -4.03
CA HIS A 62 -0.46 -11.32 -4.50
C HIS A 62 0.78 -10.46 -4.27
N LEU A 63 0.70 -9.17 -4.61
CA LEU A 63 1.77 -8.22 -4.33
C LEU A 63 2.11 -8.17 -2.83
N PHE A 64 1.09 -8.05 -1.97
CA PHE A 64 1.27 -7.99 -0.51
C PHE A 64 2.00 -9.20 0.05
N VAL A 65 1.66 -10.40 -0.43
CA VAL A 65 2.34 -11.64 -0.03
C VAL A 65 3.76 -11.73 -0.62
N SER A 66 3.95 -11.28 -1.87
CA SER A 66 5.26 -11.27 -2.54
C SER A 66 6.28 -10.38 -1.82
N GLU A 67 5.83 -9.25 -1.29
CA GLU A 67 6.65 -8.34 -0.47
C GLU A 67 6.89 -8.86 0.96
N GLY A 68 6.31 -10.01 1.33
CA GLY A 68 6.50 -10.66 2.62
C GLY A 68 5.65 -10.09 3.76
N PHE A 69 4.65 -9.25 3.45
CA PHE A 69 3.76 -8.72 4.47
C PHE A 69 2.78 -9.77 4.99
N LYS A 70 2.37 -9.62 6.26
CA LYS A 70 1.40 -10.49 6.93
C LYS A 70 0.11 -9.75 7.18
N TYR A 71 -1.00 -10.46 7.08
CA TYR A 71 -2.32 -9.90 7.36
C TYR A 71 -2.62 -9.93 8.87
N ASP A 72 -1.86 -9.16 9.64
CA ASP A 72 -1.96 -9.04 11.11
C ASP A 72 -2.84 -7.87 11.57
N LYS A 73 -3.40 -7.12 10.62
CA LYS A 73 -4.20 -5.90 10.83
C LYS A 73 -3.41 -4.78 11.54
N VAL A 74 -2.08 -4.81 11.46
CA VAL A 74 -1.19 -3.76 11.99
C VAL A 74 -0.84 -2.79 10.86
N PHE A 75 -1.45 -1.62 10.94
CA PHE A 75 -1.16 -0.48 10.07
C PHE A 75 -0.26 0.51 10.79
N ASN A 76 0.37 1.43 10.05
CA ASN A 76 1.24 2.47 10.62
C ASN A 76 0.55 3.30 11.73
N TRP A 77 -0.75 3.56 11.60
CA TRP A 77 -1.52 4.30 12.62
C TRP A 77 -1.96 3.45 13.82
N THR A 78 -1.88 2.11 13.74
CA THR A 78 -2.22 1.19 14.83
C THR A 78 -0.99 0.57 15.51
N GLU A 79 0.19 0.72 14.92
CA GLU A 79 1.44 0.08 15.36
C GLU A 79 1.75 0.35 16.84
N LYS A 80 1.63 1.61 17.29
CA LYS A 80 1.87 1.97 18.68
C LYS A 80 0.98 1.18 19.65
N ARG A 81 -0.33 1.15 19.38
CA ARG A 81 -1.31 0.44 20.20
C ARG A 81 -1.10 -1.07 20.15
N PHE A 82 -0.72 -1.60 19.00
CA PHE A 82 -0.36 -3.00 18.86
C PHE A 82 0.84 -3.34 19.76
N ASN A 83 1.90 -2.56 19.71
CA ASN A 83 3.08 -2.80 20.55
C ASN A 83 2.78 -2.71 22.05
N GLU A 84 1.93 -1.77 22.46
CA GLU A 84 1.47 -1.64 23.86
C GLU A 84 0.70 -2.88 24.32
N ILE A 85 -0.31 -3.32 23.57
CA ILE A 85 -1.10 -4.52 23.90
C ILE A 85 -0.20 -5.77 23.96
N TYR A 86 0.72 -5.93 23.01
CA TYR A 86 1.62 -7.08 22.99
C TYR A 86 2.65 -7.05 24.13
N ALA A 87 3.06 -5.86 24.59
CA ALA A 87 3.92 -5.72 25.77
C ALA A 87 3.19 -6.10 27.07
N GLU A 88 1.93 -5.72 27.22
CA GLU A 88 1.07 -6.08 28.36
C GLU A 88 0.79 -7.59 28.41
N VAL A 89 0.54 -8.21 27.25
CA VAL A 89 0.37 -9.67 27.14
C VAL A 89 1.67 -10.42 27.49
N ARG A 90 2.84 -9.88 27.16
CA ARG A 90 4.14 -10.47 27.56
C ARG A 90 4.40 -10.41 29.07
N GLN A 91 3.85 -9.42 29.77
CA GLN A 91 4.02 -9.27 31.22
C GLN A 91 3.06 -10.14 32.05
N SER A 92 1.98 -10.63 31.44
CA SER A 92 0.91 -11.39 32.12
C SER A 92 0.95 -12.90 31.89
N ALA A 93 1.88 -13.42 31.07
CA ALA A 93 1.98 -14.86 30.80
C ALA A 93 2.86 -15.59 31.85
N PRO A 94 2.33 -16.59 32.58
CA PRO A 94 3.18 -17.53 33.33
C PRO A 94 3.89 -18.44 32.32
N LEU A 95 5.22 -18.55 32.42
CA LEU A 95 6.04 -19.39 31.56
C LEU A 95 5.61 -20.87 31.66
N PRO A 96 5.23 -21.54 30.55
CA PRO A 96 5.36 -22.98 30.44
C PRO A 96 6.67 -23.31 29.71
N HIS A 97 7.50 -24.09 30.37
CA HIS A 97 8.79 -24.59 29.92
C HIS A 97 8.59 -25.51 28.72
N THR A 98 8.49 -24.95 27.52
CA THR A 98 8.81 -25.64 26.27
C THR A 98 9.06 -24.57 25.24
N ALA A 99 10.34 -24.38 24.92
CA ALA A 99 10.80 -23.51 23.87
C ALA A 99 10.13 -23.91 22.54
N ILE A 100 9.17 -23.12 22.09
CA ILE A 100 8.88 -23.01 20.67
C ILE A 100 9.69 -21.79 20.21
N PRO A 101 10.62 -21.93 19.26
CA PRO A 101 11.34 -20.78 18.75
C PRO A 101 10.30 -19.90 18.05
N ILE A 102 9.95 -18.79 18.70
CA ILE A 102 9.30 -17.69 18.02
C ILE A 102 10.36 -17.26 17.02
N THR A 103 10.25 -17.71 15.77
CA THR A 103 10.95 -17.10 14.66
C THR A 103 10.48 -15.66 14.65
N THR A 104 11.20 -14.81 15.37
CA THR A 104 11.17 -13.37 15.14
C THR A 104 11.45 -13.23 13.66
N PRO A 105 10.52 -12.73 12.83
CA PRO A 105 10.97 -12.15 11.58
C PRO A 105 11.86 -11.00 12.02
N THR A 106 13.17 -11.18 11.91
CA THR A 106 14.12 -10.07 11.86
C THR A 106 13.60 -9.19 10.74
N ILE A 107 12.82 -8.17 11.09
CA ILE A 107 12.62 -7.03 10.21
C ILE A 107 14.01 -6.43 10.14
N SER A 108 14.75 -6.81 9.10
CA SER A 108 15.97 -6.13 8.73
C SER A 108 15.55 -4.71 8.41
N ILE A 109 15.75 -3.80 9.35
CA ILE A 109 15.74 -2.37 9.10
C ILE A 109 16.99 -2.09 8.26
N SER A 110 16.99 -2.54 7.00
CA SER A 110 18.00 -2.23 6.02
C SER A 110 17.31 -2.03 4.67
N ASN A 111 16.60 -0.92 4.57
CA ASN A 111 16.75 0.03 3.46
C ASN A 111 15.64 1.09 3.55
N CYS A 112 15.70 1.92 4.58
CA CYS A 112 15.25 3.30 4.41
C CYS A 112 16.28 3.97 3.49
N ARG A 113 16.13 3.81 2.16
CA ARG A 113 16.84 4.68 1.22
C ARG A 113 16.26 6.07 1.38
N THR A 114 17.09 6.94 1.93
CA THR A 114 17.03 8.39 1.79
C THR A 114 16.81 8.75 0.32
N LEU A 115 15.67 9.35 -0.01
CA LEU A 115 15.51 10.16 -1.22
C LEU A 115 15.83 11.60 -0.81
N ALA A 116 17.01 12.06 -1.23
CA ALA A 116 17.36 13.47 -1.37
C ALA A 116 17.32 13.81 -2.87
#